data_AF-A0A933MYL2-F1
#
_entry.id   AF-A0A933MYL2-F1
#
_cell.length_a   1.000
_cell.length_b   1.000
_cell.length_c   1.000
_cell.angle_alpha   90.00
_cell.angle_beta   90.00
_cell.angle_gamma   90.00
#
_symmetry.space_group_name_H-M   'P 1'
#
loop_
_entity.id
_entity.type
_entity.pdbx_description
1 polymer ?
#
loop_
_entity_poly.entity_id
_entity_poly.type
_entity_poly.pdbx_seq_one_letter_code
_entity_poly.pdbx_strand_id
1 'polypeptide(L)'
;MAQPARPAHAQTPTAANGKMDGQLVEGTKDAKLANTAGMTVTLHSAPAGATSTISQTTQADANGRFSFSNLDTISTTRYLLIANYQGVDYFSDVLAFDQVQTTLPVSMTVYETTTDPAAIQVTQAHFVIDVQTGLLDVLQILAVQNNGDRTYIGATSLAGPHRVTLSLPFLAGALNIQFDNPTADDATIRGPEVMSYTLPLTPGADQIVYNYQLPFTPPTYNFNLKLPFNVDKFRVLLADVGGTIQSAQLSAPAPFPTQSGQKFILSSADNLQAGTVVSASFVNLPATVATTPPAGGSPTAPAPASGNNMQLVGGVVLGVAAVAALALLLYPVIRRRRAAAMIAQPAANRRMDLLQEIADLDDEFEEKKISEEEYKAERARLKAELLELSQSEEE
;
A
#
# COMPACT_ATOMS: atom_id res chain seq x y z
N MET A 1 11.89 -52.04 -33.60
CA MET A 1 10.97 -50.95 -33.98
C MET A 1 11.37 -49.72 -33.19
N ALA A 2 12.02 -48.75 -33.83
CA ALA A 2 12.47 -47.51 -33.19
C ALA A 2 11.51 -46.39 -33.58
N GLN A 3 11.00 -45.68 -32.58
CA GLN A 3 10.05 -44.57 -32.72
C GLN A 3 10.79 -43.33 -33.28
N PRO A 4 10.28 -42.64 -34.32
CA PRO A 4 10.93 -41.44 -34.80
C PRO A 4 10.74 -40.30 -33.81
N ALA A 5 11.83 -39.61 -33.49
CA ALA A 5 11.84 -38.40 -32.66
C ALA A 5 10.96 -37.32 -33.30
N ARG A 6 10.06 -36.73 -32.50
CA ARG A 6 9.32 -35.52 -32.89
C ARG A 6 10.31 -34.36 -33.06
N PRO A 7 10.19 -33.54 -34.11
CA PRO A 7 11.03 -32.36 -34.24
C PRO A 7 10.72 -31.39 -33.10
N ALA A 8 11.76 -31.02 -32.36
CA ALA A 8 11.71 -29.91 -31.42
C ALA A 8 11.26 -28.66 -32.20
N HIS A 9 10.12 -28.09 -31.82
CA HIS A 9 9.74 -26.76 -32.27
C HIS A 9 10.73 -25.80 -31.62
N ALA A 10 11.79 -25.46 -32.34
CA ALA A 10 12.60 -24.30 -32.04
C ALA A 10 11.66 -23.10 -32.07
N GLN A 11 11.34 -22.55 -30.89
CA GLN A 11 10.72 -21.25 -30.79
C GLN A 11 11.71 -20.26 -31.42
N THR A 12 11.37 -19.78 -32.61
CA THR A 12 12.13 -18.72 -33.27
C THR A 12 12.10 -17.51 -32.34
N PRO A 13 13.23 -16.86 -32.03
CA PRO A 13 13.21 -15.60 -31.29
C PRO A 13 12.34 -14.60 -32.06
N THR A 14 11.19 -14.23 -31.52
CA THR A 14 10.39 -13.13 -32.05
C THR A 14 11.29 -11.91 -32.05
N ALA A 15 11.52 -11.32 -33.22
CA ALA A 15 12.45 -10.21 -33.37
C ALA A 15 12.02 -9.04 -32.47
N ALA A 16 12.87 -8.65 -31.52
CA ALA A 16 12.65 -7.49 -30.68
C ALA A 16 12.64 -6.23 -31.57
N ASN A 17 11.45 -5.77 -31.94
CA ASN A 17 11.23 -4.61 -32.81
C ASN A 17 10.40 -3.53 -32.10
N GLY A 18 10.12 -3.71 -30.80
CA GLY A 18 9.42 -2.75 -29.99
C GLY A 18 10.24 -1.47 -29.82
N LYS A 19 9.53 -0.35 -29.86
CA LYS A 19 10.07 0.98 -29.60
C LYS A 19 9.28 1.61 -28.46
N MET A 20 9.96 2.31 -27.56
CA MET A 20 9.33 3.13 -26.54
C MET A 20 9.73 4.57 -26.77
N ASP A 21 8.75 5.43 -27.00
CA ASP A 21 8.94 6.86 -27.22
C ASP A 21 8.48 7.61 -25.97
N GLY A 22 9.45 8.18 -25.27
CA GLY A 22 9.25 8.80 -23.97
C GLY A 22 9.32 10.32 -24.01
N GLN A 23 8.55 10.95 -23.13
CA GLN A 23 8.57 12.39 -22.89
C GLN A 23 8.61 12.67 -21.39
N LEU A 24 9.67 13.33 -20.94
CA LEU A 24 9.73 13.92 -19.61
C LEU A 24 8.84 15.14 -19.57
N VAL A 25 8.14 15.31 -18.46
CA VAL A 25 7.28 16.45 -18.17
C VAL A 25 7.73 17.04 -16.84
N GLU A 26 7.91 18.34 -16.81
CA GLU A 26 8.18 19.07 -15.58
C GLU A 26 6.84 19.36 -14.89
N GLY A 27 6.65 18.80 -13.69
CA GLY A 27 5.41 18.92 -12.92
C GLY A 27 5.38 20.13 -11.99
N THR A 28 6.52 20.79 -11.76
CA THR A 28 6.62 22.00 -10.94
C THR A 28 6.23 23.24 -11.75
N LYS A 29 5.31 24.06 -11.26
CA LYS A 29 4.66 25.10 -12.07
C LYS A 29 5.61 26.21 -12.55
N ASP A 30 6.64 26.52 -11.77
CA ASP A 30 7.61 27.57 -12.04
C ASP A 30 8.95 27.04 -12.60
N ALA A 31 9.07 25.73 -12.76
CA ALA A 31 10.26 25.11 -13.32
C ALA A 31 10.18 25.02 -14.85
N LYS A 32 11.36 24.98 -15.49
CA LYS A 32 11.48 24.87 -16.94
C LYS A 32 11.90 23.46 -17.30
N LEU A 33 11.24 22.86 -18.28
CA LEU A 33 11.61 21.54 -18.80
C LEU A 33 13.08 21.45 -19.27
N ALA A 34 13.67 22.57 -19.70
CA ALA A 34 15.09 22.62 -20.05
C ALA A 34 16.03 22.20 -18.89
N ASN A 35 15.54 22.27 -17.63
CA ASN A 35 16.28 21.78 -16.46
C ASN A 35 16.45 20.25 -16.48
N THR A 36 15.65 19.52 -17.27
CA THR A 36 15.71 18.05 -17.39
C THR A 36 16.53 17.58 -18.60
N ALA A 37 17.18 18.50 -19.33
CA ALA A 37 17.97 18.18 -20.51
C ALA A 37 19.20 17.32 -20.15
N GLY A 38 19.49 16.29 -20.95
CA GLY A 38 20.61 15.37 -20.70
C GLY A 38 20.39 14.43 -19.53
N MET A 39 19.19 14.39 -18.95
CA MET A 39 18.86 13.48 -17.86
C MET A 39 18.92 12.03 -18.33
N THR A 40 19.62 11.19 -17.57
CA THR A 40 19.66 9.76 -17.80
C THR A 40 18.32 9.14 -17.43
N VAL A 41 17.76 8.39 -18.38
CA VAL A 41 16.59 7.53 -18.18
C VAL A 41 17.05 6.08 -18.30
N THR A 42 16.72 5.27 -17.32
CA THR A 42 17.03 3.84 -17.28
C THR A 42 15.75 3.04 -17.49
N LEU A 43 15.73 2.18 -18.50
CA LEU A 43 14.69 1.19 -18.73
C LEU A 43 15.12 -0.14 -18.13
N HIS A 44 14.33 -0.65 -17.19
CA HIS A 44 14.41 -2.04 -16.75
C HIS A 44 13.35 -2.86 -17.49
N SER A 45 13.75 -4.02 -18.03
CA SER A 45 12.84 -5.00 -18.60
C SER A 45 12.97 -6.34 -17.90
N ALA A 46 11.83 -7.01 -17.74
CA ALA A 46 11.75 -8.32 -17.15
C ALA A 46 10.72 -9.17 -17.91
N PRO A 47 11.19 -10.11 -18.73
CA PRO A 47 10.35 -11.13 -19.32
C PRO A 47 9.68 -12.01 -18.24
N ALA A 48 8.54 -12.59 -18.54
CA ALA A 48 7.91 -13.52 -17.61
C ALA A 48 8.82 -14.71 -17.29
N GLY A 49 8.96 -15.00 -15.99
CA GLY A 49 9.87 -16.05 -15.50
C GLY A 49 11.35 -15.67 -15.50
N ALA A 50 11.72 -14.43 -15.84
CA ALA A 50 13.10 -13.99 -15.80
C ALA A 50 13.66 -13.93 -14.37
N THR A 51 14.92 -14.31 -14.24
CA THR A 51 15.68 -14.32 -12.97
C THR A 51 16.66 -13.16 -12.84
N SER A 52 16.77 -12.33 -13.90
CA SER A 52 17.54 -11.06 -14.01
C SER A 52 16.71 -10.00 -14.75
N THR A 53 16.83 -8.72 -14.37
CA THR A 53 16.31 -7.61 -15.19
C THR A 53 17.38 -7.22 -16.19
N ILE A 54 16.98 -6.93 -17.42
CA ILE A 54 17.86 -6.31 -18.41
C ILE A 54 17.69 -4.80 -18.27
N SER A 55 18.79 -4.06 -18.21
CA SER A 55 18.77 -2.60 -18.17
C SER A 55 19.29 -2.00 -19.47
N GLN A 56 18.62 -0.95 -19.92
CA GLN A 56 19.08 -0.07 -20.99
C GLN A 56 19.07 1.36 -20.45
N THR A 57 19.98 2.20 -20.92
CA THR A 57 20.01 3.62 -20.54
C THR A 57 20.00 4.49 -21.79
N THR A 58 19.39 5.66 -21.67
CA THR A 58 19.41 6.70 -22.70
C THR A 58 19.42 8.07 -22.01
N GLN A 59 19.64 9.14 -22.78
CA GLN A 59 19.51 10.50 -22.27
C GLN A 59 18.34 11.20 -22.96
N ALA A 60 17.60 11.97 -22.19
CA ALA A 60 16.59 12.85 -22.74
C ALA A 60 17.23 14.06 -23.43
N ASP A 61 16.65 14.48 -24.56
CA ASP A 61 17.07 15.67 -25.28
C ASP A 61 16.67 16.98 -24.55
N ALA A 62 17.00 18.12 -25.14
CA ALA A 62 16.67 19.44 -24.58
C ALA A 62 15.15 19.71 -24.44
N ASN A 63 14.32 18.93 -25.14
CA ASN A 63 12.87 18.99 -25.05
C ASN A 63 12.31 17.88 -24.15
N GLY A 64 13.16 17.13 -23.43
CA GLY A 64 12.76 16.02 -22.56
C GLY A 64 12.39 14.73 -23.30
N ARG A 65 12.65 14.61 -24.61
CA ARG A 65 12.32 13.41 -25.39
C ARG A 65 13.41 12.36 -25.26
N PHE A 66 13.01 11.12 -25.13
CA PHE A 66 13.92 9.97 -25.10
C PHE A 66 13.30 8.78 -25.84
N SER A 67 14.12 7.83 -26.25
CA SER A 67 13.61 6.61 -26.88
C SER A 67 14.44 5.38 -26.57
N PHE A 68 13.77 4.24 -26.46
CA PHE A 68 14.37 2.92 -26.43
C PHE A 68 13.90 2.11 -27.64
N SER A 69 14.75 1.23 -28.14
CA SER A 69 14.48 0.39 -29.30
C SER A 69 14.92 -1.05 -29.04
N ASN A 70 14.52 -1.96 -29.92
CA ASN A 70 14.76 -3.39 -29.78
C ASN A 70 14.16 -3.96 -28.48
N LEU A 71 12.95 -3.50 -28.16
CA LEU A 71 12.20 -3.99 -27.02
C LEU A 71 11.40 -5.23 -27.42
N ASP A 72 11.27 -6.15 -26.48
CA ASP A 72 10.40 -7.30 -26.59
C ASP A 72 8.92 -6.86 -26.49
N THR A 73 8.15 -7.13 -27.54
CA THR A 73 6.73 -6.79 -27.62
C THR A 73 5.83 -7.91 -27.08
N ILE A 74 6.40 -9.01 -26.57
CA ILE A 74 5.63 -10.08 -25.92
C ILE A 74 4.91 -9.50 -24.70
N SER A 75 3.59 -9.69 -24.62
CA SER A 75 2.73 -9.08 -23.60
C SER A 75 3.02 -9.53 -22.17
N THR A 76 3.85 -10.55 -21.98
CA THR A 76 4.26 -11.05 -20.66
C THR A 76 5.51 -10.35 -20.12
N THR A 77 6.22 -9.59 -20.97
CA THR A 77 7.35 -8.76 -20.54
C THR A 77 6.84 -7.49 -19.87
N ARG A 78 7.47 -7.12 -18.76
CA ARG A 78 7.17 -5.89 -18.01
C ARG A 78 8.35 -4.94 -18.10
N TYR A 79 8.03 -3.66 -18.17
CA TYR A 79 8.97 -2.57 -18.31
C TYR A 79 8.76 -1.54 -17.21
N LEU A 80 9.84 -0.91 -16.79
CA LEU A 80 9.83 0.22 -15.89
C LEU A 80 10.89 1.21 -16.30
N LEU A 81 10.50 2.47 -16.39
CA LEU A 81 11.44 3.56 -16.55
C LEU A 81 11.74 4.21 -15.21
N ILE A 82 13.01 4.56 -15.02
CA ILE A 82 13.51 5.32 -13.88
C ILE A 82 14.24 6.54 -14.44
N ALA A 83 13.85 7.72 -14.00
CA ALA A 83 14.53 8.96 -14.31
C ALA A 83 15.08 9.55 -13.00
N ASN A 84 16.40 9.72 -12.92
CA ASN A 84 17.02 10.34 -11.75
C ASN A 84 17.11 11.85 -11.96
N TYR A 85 16.31 12.60 -11.20
CA TYR A 85 16.27 14.05 -11.28
C TYR A 85 16.57 14.66 -9.92
N GLN A 86 17.62 15.48 -9.84
CA GLN A 86 18.10 16.09 -8.58
C GLN A 86 18.36 15.07 -7.44
N GLY A 87 18.80 13.86 -7.79
CA GLY A 87 19.04 12.80 -6.81
C GLY A 87 17.79 12.06 -6.32
N VAL A 88 16.62 12.33 -6.92
CA VAL A 88 15.38 11.59 -6.69
C VAL A 88 15.10 10.68 -7.89
N ASP A 89 14.79 9.41 -7.63
CA ASP A 89 14.33 8.49 -8.65
C ASP A 89 12.81 8.65 -8.88
N TYR A 90 12.45 8.99 -10.11
CA TYR A 90 11.07 9.05 -10.59
C TYR A 90 10.78 7.83 -11.45
N PHE A 91 9.65 7.19 -11.19
CA PHE A 91 9.27 5.93 -11.81
C PHE A 91 8.08 6.13 -12.76
N SER A 92 8.09 5.47 -13.91
CA SER A 92 6.89 5.35 -14.77
C SER A 92 5.87 4.43 -14.14
N ASP A 93 4.69 4.32 -14.74
CA ASP A 93 3.85 3.16 -14.50
C ASP A 93 4.55 1.83 -14.85
N VAL A 94 4.03 0.68 -14.39
CA VAL A 94 4.47 -0.61 -14.91
C VAL A 94 3.94 -0.73 -16.34
N LEU A 95 4.85 -0.83 -17.30
CA LEU A 95 4.54 -0.80 -18.72
C LEU A 95 4.58 -2.21 -19.32
N ALA A 96 3.74 -2.44 -20.33
CA ALA A 96 3.78 -3.61 -21.17
C ALA A 96 3.34 -3.20 -22.59
N PHE A 97 3.81 -3.92 -23.61
CA PHE A 97 3.25 -3.77 -24.95
C PHE A 97 1.95 -4.59 -25.04
N ASP A 98 0.94 -4.01 -25.66
CA ASP A 98 -0.24 -4.77 -26.08
C ASP A 98 0.11 -5.63 -27.31
N GLN A 99 -0.67 -6.70 -27.54
CA GLN A 99 -0.35 -7.75 -28.53
C GLN A 99 -0.13 -7.27 -29.97
N VAL A 100 -0.56 -6.06 -30.31
CA VAL A 100 -0.49 -5.48 -31.67
C VAL A 100 0.38 -4.21 -31.72
N GLN A 101 0.88 -3.75 -30.57
CA GLN A 101 1.61 -2.49 -30.47
C GLN A 101 3.11 -2.72 -30.66
N THR A 102 3.72 -1.98 -31.58
CA THR A 102 5.18 -1.97 -31.78
C THR A 102 5.84 -0.68 -31.30
N THR A 103 5.04 0.35 -30.98
CA THR A 103 5.52 1.62 -30.42
C THR A 103 4.70 2.00 -29.20
N LEU A 104 5.35 2.14 -28.04
CA LEU A 104 4.72 2.48 -26.78
C LEU A 104 5.07 3.93 -26.37
N PRO A 105 4.12 4.88 -26.45
CA PRO A 105 4.33 6.23 -25.95
C PRO A 105 4.28 6.25 -24.42
N VAL A 106 5.20 6.97 -23.79
CA VAL A 106 5.25 7.10 -22.33
C VAL A 106 5.50 8.54 -21.94
N SER A 107 4.82 9.00 -20.89
CA SER A 107 5.14 10.26 -20.22
C SER A 107 5.60 9.99 -18.80
N MET A 108 6.67 10.68 -18.38
CA MET A 108 7.15 10.65 -17.00
C MET A 108 7.19 12.05 -16.45
N THR A 109 6.51 12.27 -15.33
CA THR A 109 6.55 13.55 -14.64
C THR A 109 7.67 13.54 -13.59
N VAL A 110 8.55 14.53 -13.66
CA VAL A 110 9.56 14.83 -12.65
C VAL A 110 9.24 16.16 -11.99
N TYR A 111 9.82 16.39 -10.81
CA TYR A 111 9.54 17.60 -10.02
C TYR A 111 10.84 18.13 -9.43
N GLU A 112 10.94 19.44 -9.30
CA GLU A 112 11.92 20.11 -8.45
C GLU A 112 11.78 19.63 -7.00
N THR A 113 12.85 19.74 -6.23
CA THR A 113 12.89 19.28 -4.84
C THR A 113 12.65 20.42 -3.84
N THR A 114 12.12 20.09 -2.66
CA THR A 114 11.98 21.02 -1.53
C THR A 114 12.33 20.34 -0.21
N THR A 115 12.79 21.13 0.74
CA THR A 115 13.00 20.72 2.14
C THR A 115 11.99 21.36 3.09
N ASP A 116 11.02 22.11 2.55
CA ASP A 116 9.91 22.69 3.31
C ASP A 116 8.79 21.64 3.50
N PRO A 117 8.46 21.24 4.73
CA PRO A 117 7.41 20.25 4.99
C PRO A 117 6.00 20.82 4.93
N ALA A 118 5.79 22.13 4.71
CA ALA A 118 4.49 22.79 4.86
C ALA A 118 3.35 22.18 4.02
N ALA A 119 3.69 21.55 2.89
CA ALA A 119 2.72 20.92 2.00
C ALA A 119 2.45 19.43 2.33
N ILE A 120 3.16 18.85 3.29
CA ILE A 120 3.04 17.43 3.66
C ILE A 120 2.02 17.27 4.77
N GLN A 121 1.05 16.39 4.54
CA GLN A 121 -0.03 16.10 5.47
C GLN A 121 -0.18 14.58 5.63
N VAL A 122 -0.39 14.12 6.86
CA VAL A 122 -0.86 12.74 7.09
C VAL A 122 -2.38 12.78 7.14
N THR A 123 -3.04 12.30 6.10
CA THR A 123 -4.50 12.36 6.00
C THR A 123 -5.16 11.25 6.81
N GLN A 124 -4.52 10.09 6.91
CA GLN A 124 -5.05 8.95 7.68
C GLN A 124 -3.94 8.21 8.42
N ALA A 125 -4.23 7.80 9.65
CA ALA A 125 -3.43 6.83 10.39
C ALA A 125 -4.34 5.71 10.89
N HIS A 126 -4.16 4.51 10.36
CA HIS A 126 -4.89 3.32 10.78
C HIS A 126 -3.96 2.38 11.55
N PHE A 127 -4.46 1.90 12.68
CA PHE A 127 -3.89 0.81 13.46
C PHE A 127 -4.89 -0.33 13.39
N VAL A 128 -4.55 -1.41 12.68
CA VAL A 128 -5.36 -2.62 12.60
C VAL A 128 -4.69 -3.66 13.48
N ILE A 129 -5.37 -4.09 14.53
CA ILE A 129 -4.87 -4.98 15.56
C ILE A 129 -5.62 -6.31 15.43
N ASP A 130 -4.90 -7.33 15.01
CA ASP A 130 -5.36 -8.71 15.14
C ASP A 130 -4.88 -9.29 16.46
N VAL A 131 -5.73 -10.09 17.11
CA VAL A 131 -5.45 -10.65 18.43
C VAL A 131 -5.10 -12.11 18.26
N GLN A 132 -3.90 -12.48 18.71
CA GLN A 132 -3.43 -13.86 18.79
C GLN A 132 -3.25 -14.25 20.27
N THR A 133 -2.90 -15.52 20.51
CA THR A 133 -2.64 -16.00 21.87
C THR A 133 -1.37 -15.34 22.43
N GLY A 134 -1.54 -14.36 23.33
CA GLY A 134 -0.46 -13.62 24.00
C GLY A 134 0.28 -12.59 23.13
N LEU A 135 -0.17 -12.37 21.90
CA LEU A 135 0.43 -11.44 20.94
C LEU A 135 -0.64 -10.61 20.23
N LEU A 136 -0.34 -9.35 19.97
CA LEU A 136 -1.10 -8.51 19.06
C LEU A 136 -0.28 -8.32 17.79
N ASP A 137 -0.85 -8.70 16.64
CA ASP A 137 -0.28 -8.36 15.34
C ASP A 137 -0.86 -7.02 14.90
N VAL A 138 -0.01 -6.01 14.77
CA VAL A 138 -0.41 -4.64 14.45
C VAL A 138 0.03 -4.32 13.04
N LEU A 139 -0.93 -4.03 12.17
CA LEU A 139 -0.72 -3.42 10.87
C LEU A 139 -0.99 -1.92 10.98
N GLN A 140 0.04 -1.12 10.71
CA GLN A 140 -0.06 0.33 10.70
C GLN A 140 0.01 0.85 9.28
N ILE A 141 -0.96 1.69 8.92
CA ILE A 141 -1.09 2.31 7.61
C ILE A 141 -1.14 3.83 7.81
N LEU A 142 -0.22 4.54 7.19
CA LEU A 142 -0.21 6.01 7.14
C LEU A 142 -0.46 6.46 5.71
N ALA A 143 -1.58 7.14 5.46
CA ALA A 143 -1.82 7.85 4.21
C ALA A 143 -1.21 9.24 4.31
N VAL A 144 -0.32 9.55 3.39
CA VAL A 144 0.42 10.80 3.33
C VAL A 144 0.08 11.50 2.03
N GLN A 145 -0.11 12.80 2.08
CA GLN A 145 -0.40 13.64 0.94
C GLN A 145 0.65 14.73 0.86
N ASN A 146 1.27 14.88 -0.32
CA ASN A 146 2.00 16.09 -0.67
C ASN A 146 1.08 16.98 -1.52
N ASN A 147 0.60 18.07 -0.92
CA ASN A 147 -0.30 19.04 -1.56
C ASN A 147 0.46 20.10 -2.39
N GLY A 148 1.78 20.03 -2.41
CA GLY A 148 2.65 20.93 -3.18
C GLY A 148 2.88 20.43 -4.60
N ASP A 149 3.68 21.18 -5.35
CA ASP A 149 4.13 20.82 -6.70
C ASP A 149 5.61 20.39 -6.76
N ARG A 150 6.24 20.19 -5.59
CA ARG A 150 7.65 19.78 -5.46
C ARG A 150 7.77 18.51 -4.65
N THR A 151 8.78 17.70 -4.96
CA THR A 151 9.11 16.51 -4.18
C THR A 151 9.76 16.92 -2.86
N TYR A 152 9.17 16.52 -1.75
CA TYR A 152 9.76 16.75 -0.43
C TYR A 152 10.82 15.69 -0.12
N ILE A 153 12.07 16.13 0.00
CA ILE A 153 13.24 15.25 0.22
C ILE A 153 13.69 15.20 1.69
N GLY A 154 12.89 15.79 2.58
CA GLY A 154 13.17 15.79 4.01
C GLY A 154 14.05 16.95 4.46
N ALA A 155 13.91 17.29 5.74
CA ALA A 155 14.79 18.21 6.42
C ALA A 155 15.97 17.45 7.05
N THR A 156 17.10 18.13 7.23
CA THR A 156 18.24 17.56 7.94
C THR A 156 17.84 17.24 9.38
N SER A 157 18.03 15.99 9.81
CA SER A 157 17.78 15.62 11.20
C SER A 157 18.91 16.09 12.11
N LEU A 158 18.57 16.54 13.32
CA LEU A 158 19.57 16.83 14.36
C LEU A 158 20.30 15.56 14.85
N ALA A 159 19.75 14.37 14.56
CA ALA A 159 20.24 13.09 15.06
C ALA A 159 21.19 12.35 14.10
N GLY A 160 21.50 12.90 12.92
CA GLY A 160 22.40 12.23 11.97
C GLY A 160 22.52 12.92 10.61
N PRO A 161 23.33 12.37 9.69
CA PRO A 161 23.60 12.97 8.38
C PRO A 161 22.43 12.83 7.39
N HIS A 162 21.40 12.05 7.74
CA HIS A 162 20.29 11.73 6.86
C HIS A 162 19.18 12.80 6.92
N ARG A 163 18.57 13.06 5.76
CA ARG A 163 17.32 13.83 5.70
C ARG A 163 16.17 12.93 6.11
N VAL A 164 15.25 13.46 6.91
CA VAL A 164 14.07 12.73 7.39
C VAL A 164 12.83 13.37 6.77
N THR A 165 12.05 12.55 6.07
CA THR A 165 10.78 12.98 5.47
C THR A 165 9.62 12.78 6.43
N LEU A 166 9.60 11.68 7.19
CA LEU A 166 8.55 11.47 8.19
C LEU A 166 9.07 10.70 9.40
N SER A 167 8.62 11.10 10.59
CA SER A 167 8.79 10.29 11.80
C SER A 167 7.60 9.35 11.93
N LEU A 168 7.86 8.04 11.91
CA LEU A 168 6.85 6.99 11.95
C LEU A 168 6.72 6.50 13.40
N PRO A 169 5.57 6.69 14.05
CA PRO A 169 5.37 6.22 15.42
C PRO A 169 5.00 4.74 15.44
N PHE A 170 5.32 4.04 16.51
CA PHE A 170 4.88 2.66 16.76
C PHE A 170 4.55 2.51 18.24
N LEU A 171 3.80 1.47 18.60
CA LEU A 171 3.46 1.21 20.00
C LEU A 171 4.68 0.67 20.76
N ALA A 172 4.88 1.14 21.99
CA ALA A 172 6.01 0.73 22.82
C ALA A 172 6.04 -0.80 23.03
N GLY A 173 7.24 -1.38 22.97
CA GLY A 173 7.44 -2.83 23.06
C GLY A 173 7.27 -3.58 21.73
N ALA A 174 7.17 -2.88 20.60
CA ALA A 174 7.10 -3.48 19.28
C ALA A 174 8.30 -4.39 18.98
N LEU A 175 7.99 -5.58 18.47
CA LEU A 175 8.94 -6.58 17.99
C LEU A 175 8.74 -6.78 16.49
N ASN A 176 9.79 -7.25 15.81
CA ASN A 176 9.72 -7.71 14.42
C ASN A 176 9.10 -6.69 13.44
N ILE A 177 9.37 -5.39 13.62
CA ILE A 177 8.78 -4.37 12.76
C ILE A 177 9.27 -4.55 11.32
N GLN A 178 8.35 -4.76 10.38
CA GLN A 178 8.64 -4.97 8.96
C GLN A 178 7.77 -4.06 8.11
N PHE A 179 8.35 -3.50 7.06
CA PHE A 179 7.57 -2.78 6.06
C PHE A 179 7.04 -3.76 5.02
N ASP A 180 5.88 -3.46 4.45
CA ASP A 180 5.41 -4.20 3.28
C ASP A 180 6.30 -3.97 2.05
N ASN A 181 7.01 -2.84 2.04
CA ASN A 181 8.02 -2.44 1.08
C ASN A 181 9.44 -2.63 1.64
N PRO A 182 10.26 -3.54 1.09
CA PRO A 182 11.63 -3.70 1.55
C PRO A 182 12.52 -2.47 1.29
N THR A 183 12.29 -1.71 0.21
CA THR A 183 13.00 -0.44 -0.04
C THR A 183 12.66 0.60 1.03
N ALA A 184 11.41 0.65 1.48
CA ALA A 184 11.02 1.51 2.60
C ALA A 184 11.65 1.02 3.90
N ASP A 185 11.73 -0.29 4.10
CA ASP A 185 12.38 -0.90 5.26
C ASP A 185 13.84 -0.49 5.35
N ASP A 186 14.59 -0.73 4.28
CA ASP A 186 16.03 -0.42 4.17
C ASP A 186 16.31 1.09 4.31
N ALA A 187 15.39 1.93 3.82
CA ALA A 187 15.48 3.38 3.91
C ALA A 187 14.93 3.95 5.23
N THR A 188 14.48 3.11 6.17
CA THR A 188 13.94 3.56 7.46
C THR A 188 14.93 3.29 8.59
N ILE A 189 15.37 4.37 9.24
CA ILE A 189 16.27 4.28 10.39
C ILE A 189 15.46 4.02 11.66
N ARG A 190 15.77 2.94 12.38
CA ARG A 190 15.04 2.55 13.58
C ARG A 190 15.51 3.37 14.79
N GLY A 191 14.57 4.01 15.50
CA GLY A 191 14.80 4.70 16.76
C GLY A 191 13.99 4.09 17.90
N PRO A 192 14.25 4.49 19.16
CA PRO A 192 13.64 3.86 20.34
C PRO A 192 12.14 4.16 20.50
N GLU A 193 11.68 5.34 20.07
CA GLU A 193 10.28 5.77 20.19
C GLU A 193 9.59 6.00 18.84
N VAL A 194 10.38 6.35 17.82
CA VAL A 194 9.92 6.59 16.44
C VAL A 194 10.95 6.06 15.46
N MET A 195 10.52 5.73 14.25
CA MET A 195 11.40 5.42 13.14
C MET A 195 11.52 6.63 12.22
N SER A 196 12.68 6.84 11.60
CA SER A 196 12.91 7.94 10.67
C SER A 196 12.83 7.44 9.24
N TYR A 197 11.73 7.77 8.56
CA TYR A 197 11.54 7.51 7.13
C TYR A 197 12.33 8.54 6.31
N THR A 198 13.05 8.08 5.29
CA THR A 198 13.97 8.93 4.50
C THR A 198 13.67 8.97 3.01
N LEU A 199 12.69 8.20 2.52
CA LEU A 199 12.33 8.24 1.11
C LEU A 199 11.60 9.54 0.75
N PRO A 200 11.86 10.12 -0.43
CA PRO A 200 11.18 11.32 -0.90
C PRO A 200 9.66 11.14 -1.03
N LEU A 201 8.91 12.20 -0.73
CA LEU A 201 7.46 12.26 -0.92
C LEU A 201 7.14 13.14 -2.13
N THR A 202 6.85 12.51 -3.27
CA THR A 202 6.47 13.22 -4.51
C THR A 202 5.09 13.87 -4.38
N PRO A 203 4.76 14.90 -5.17
CA PRO A 203 3.41 15.45 -5.24
C PRO A 203 2.34 14.37 -5.43
N GLY A 204 1.22 14.51 -4.71
CA GLY A 204 0.14 13.52 -4.70
C GLY A 204 0.08 12.67 -3.43
N ALA A 205 -0.77 11.64 -3.50
CA ALA A 205 -1.01 10.71 -2.41
C ALA A 205 0.04 9.59 -2.38
N ASP A 206 0.39 9.18 -1.17
CA ASP A 206 1.30 8.08 -0.90
C ASP A 206 0.88 7.33 0.38
N GLN A 207 1.34 6.08 0.57
CA GLN A 207 0.93 5.27 1.72
C GLN A 207 2.11 4.51 2.31
N ILE A 208 2.40 4.69 3.60
CA ILE A 208 3.46 3.97 4.30
C ILE A 208 2.80 2.87 5.13
N VAL A 209 3.22 1.62 4.92
CA VAL A 209 2.64 0.46 5.59
C VAL A 209 3.73 -0.36 6.25
N TYR A 210 3.53 -0.66 7.52
CA TYR A 210 4.41 -1.56 8.27
C TYR A 210 3.60 -2.32 9.30
N ASN A 211 4.07 -3.51 9.63
CA ASN A 211 3.51 -4.35 10.65
C ASN A 211 4.54 -4.64 11.74
N TYR A 212 4.05 -5.01 12.92
CA TYR A 212 4.88 -5.41 14.05
C TYR A 212 4.05 -6.19 15.07
N GLN A 213 4.74 -6.80 16.03
CA GLN A 213 4.12 -7.64 17.05
C GLN A 213 4.28 -7.03 18.43
N LEU A 214 3.25 -7.13 19.26
CA LEU A 214 3.28 -6.69 20.64
C LEU A 214 2.91 -7.85 21.56
N PRO A 215 3.83 -8.33 22.41
CA PRO A 215 3.47 -9.19 23.53
C PRO A 215 2.49 -8.47 24.44
N PHE A 216 1.44 -9.17 24.88
CA PHE A 216 0.52 -8.65 25.87
C PHE A 216 0.16 -9.71 26.91
N THR A 217 -0.28 -9.26 28.08
CA THR A 217 -0.79 -10.15 29.14
C THR A 217 -2.30 -9.92 29.29
N PRO A 218 -3.13 -10.90 28.91
CA PRO A 218 -4.59 -10.82 29.11
C PRO A 218 -4.97 -10.50 30.57
N PRO A 219 -6.10 -9.81 30.80
CA PRO A 219 -7.13 -9.44 29.82
C PRO A 219 -6.93 -8.04 29.22
N THR A 220 -5.79 -7.38 29.46
CA THR A 220 -5.64 -5.95 29.18
C THR A 220 -4.33 -5.62 28.47
N TYR A 221 -4.40 -4.71 27.50
CA TYR A 221 -3.23 -4.04 26.93
C TYR A 221 -3.44 -2.52 26.96
N ASN A 222 -2.47 -1.78 27.50
CA ASN A 222 -2.54 -0.31 27.59
C ASN A 222 -1.46 0.28 26.70
N PHE A 223 -1.79 1.36 25.99
CA PHE A 223 -0.79 2.09 25.24
C PHE A 223 -0.96 3.61 25.33
N ASN A 224 0.16 4.28 25.13
CA ASN A 224 0.26 5.71 24.92
C ASN A 224 1.05 5.92 23.63
N LEU A 225 0.44 6.60 22.66
CA LEU A 225 1.05 6.89 21.36
C LEU A 225 1.19 8.40 21.19
N LYS A 226 2.42 8.91 21.21
CA LYS A 226 2.68 10.31 20.89
C LYS A 226 2.75 10.48 19.37
N LEU A 227 1.91 11.35 18.83
CA LEU A 227 1.87 11.63 17.39
C LEU A 227 2.96 12.63 17.00
N PRO A 228 3.85 12.32 16.04
CA PRO A 228 4.87 13.26 15.57
C PRO A 228 4.37 14.22 14.49
N PHE A 229 3.13 14.04 14.01
CA PHE A 229 2.51 14.82 12.94
C PHE A 229 1.03 15.10 13.26
N ASN A 230 0.47 16.09 12.58
CA ASN A 230 -0.98 16.28 12.52
C ASN A 230 -1.59 15.14 11.68
N VAL A 231 -2.75 14.64 12.09
CA VAL A 231 -3.49 13.62 11.35
C VAL A 231 -4.98 13.97 11.26
N ASP A 232 -5.53 13.95 10.05
CA ASP A 232 -6.93 14.32 9.83
C ASP A 232 -7.88 13.23 10.35
N LYS A 233 -7.56 11.95 10.08
CA LYS A 233 -8.35 10.80 10.53
C LYS A 233 -7.46 9.75 11.22
N PHE A 234 -7.68 9.53 12.51
CA PHE A 234 -7.00 8.49 13.29
C PHE A 234 -7.99 7.36 13.59
N ARG A 235 -7.60 6.11 13.29
CA ARG A 235 -8.46 4.93 13.48
C ARG A 235 -7.72 3.79 14.14
N VAL A 236 -8.38 3.16 15.10
CA VAL A 236 -7.94 1.93 15.76
C VAL A 236 -9.00 0.88 15.49
N LEU A 237 -8.62 -0.17 14.77
CA LEU A 237 -9.45 -1.33 14.49
C LEU A 237 -8.91 -2.49 15.33
N LEU A 238 -9.73 -3.04 16.22
CA LEU A 238 -9.38 -4.21 17.03
C LEU A 238 -10.22 -5.40 16.58
N ALA A 239 -9.61 -6.57 16.34
CA ALA A 239 -10.35 -7.78 16.00
C ALA A 239 -11.42 -8.09 17.06
N ASP A 240 -12.63 -8.39 16.61
CA ASP A 240 -13.78 -8.67 17.47
C ASP A 240 -13.71 -10.10 18.02
N VAL A 241 -12.85 -10.28 19.02
CA VAL A 241 -12.63 -11.54 19.75
C VAL A 241 -13.24 -11.51 21.16
N GLY A 242 -14.23 -10.63 21.39
CA GLY A 242 -14.82 -10.36 22.72
C GLY A 242 -14.13 -9.26 23.53
N GLY A 243 -13.03 -8.70 23.01
CA GLY A 243 -12.37 -7.52 23.57
C GLY A 243 -13.05 -6.21 23.19
N THR A 244 -12.72 -5.12 23.88
CA THR A 244 -13.18 -3.76 23.52
C THR A 244 -12.10 -2.70 23.71
N ILE A 245 -12.28 -1.53 23.11
CA ILE A 245 -11.36 -0.38 23.19
C ILE A 245 -11.94 0.64 24.17
N GLN A 246 -11.13 1.08 25.14
CA GLN A 246 -11.47 2.16 26.07
C GLN A 246 -10.51 3.33 25.87
N SER A 247 -11.05 4.52 25.62
CA SER A 247 -10.29 5.76 25.54
C SER A 247 -11.18 6.94 25.86
N ALA A 248 -10.61 7.98 26.48
CA ALA A 248 -11.29 9.26 26.65
C ALA A 248 -11.17 10.18 25.42
N GLN A 249 -10.26 9.85 24.49
CA GLN A 249 -9.94 10.69 23.33
C GLN A 249 -10.53 10.14 22.02
N LEU A 250 -10.87 8.85 21.98
CA LEU A 250 -11.44 8.20 20.81
C LEU A 250 -12.96 8.03 20.97
N SER A 251 -13.66 7.94 19.84
CA SER A 251 -15.08 7.61 19.78
C SER A 251 -15.37 6.27 20.44
N ALA A 252 -16.60 6.10 20.95
CA ALA A 252 -17.04 4.80 21.43
C ALA A 252 -16.84 3.71 20.36
N PRO A 253 -16.40 2.49 20.73
CA PRO A 253 -16.15 1.43 19.75
C PRO A 253 -17.45 1.01 19.06
N ALA A 254 -17.41 0.89 17.74
CA ALA A 254 -18.53 0.42 16.93
C ALA A 254 -18.10 -0.75 16.03
N PRO A 255 -18.98 -1.72 15.72
CA PRO A 255 -18.65 -2.79 14.78
C PRO A 255 -18.20 -2.24 13.42
N PHE A 256 -17.18 -2.86 12.84
CA PHE A 256 -16.61 -2.52 11.53
C PHE A 256 -16.52 -3.79 10.67
N PRO A 257 -17.45 -4.00 9.72
CA PRO A 257 -17.42 -5.16 8.83
C PRO A 257 -16.31 -5.00 7.78
N THR A 258 -15.62 -6.09 7.47
CA THR A 258 -14.69 -6.15 6.34
C THR A 258 -15.19 -7.12 5.29
N GLN A 259 -14.74 -6.94 4.04
CA GLN A 259 -15.08 -7.84 2.93
C GLN A 259 -14.45 -9.24 3.09
N SER A 260 -13.41 -9.38 3.91
CA SER A 260 -12.74 -10.67 4.18
C SER A 260 -13.51 -11.56 5.17
N GLY A 261 -14.61 -11.07 5.75
CA GLY A 261 -15.39 -11.77 6.77
C GLY A 261 -14.80 -11.69 8.19
N GLN A 262 -13.60 -11.13 8.34
CA GLN A 262 -13.01 -10.84 9.65
C GLN A 262 -13.73 -9.64 10.28
N LYS A 263 -14.17 -9.78 11.53
CA LYS A 263 -14.89 -8.73 12.24
C LYS A 263 -13.93 -7.88 13.06
N PHE A 264 -14.10 -6.57 13.00
CA PHE A 264 -13.38 -5.63 13.83
C PHE A 264 -14.37 -4.74 14.60
N ILE A 265 -13.88 -4.10 15.65
CA ILE A 265 -14.48 -2.91 16.22
C ILE A 265 -13.57 -1.72 15.90
N LEU A 266 -14.17 -0.59 15.55
CA LEU A 266 -13.50 0.66 15.21
C LEU A 266 -13.72 1.69 16.31
N SER A 267 -12.63 2.33 16.73
CA SER A 267 -12.63 3.54 17.52
C SER A 267 -11.77 4.59 16.81
N SER A 268 -12.20 5.85 16.80
CA SER A 268 -11.60 6.87 15.93
C SER A 268 -11.55 8.26 16.55
N ALA A 269 -10.70 9.12 16.02
CA ALA A 269 -10.66 10.54 16.31
C ALA A 269 -10.26 11.33 15.07
N ASP A 270 -10.69 12.58 15.02
CA ASP A 270 -10.45 13.48 13.89
C ASP A 270 -9.52 14.62 14.28
N ASN A 271 -8.75 15.12 13.32
CA ASN A 271 -7.93 16.33 13.40
C ASN A 271 -6.98 16.37 14.60
N LEU A 272 -6.35 15.25 14.92
CA LEU A 272 -5.37 15.17 16.01
C LEU A 272 -4.10 15.94 15.63
N GLN A 273 -3.60 16.75 16.57
CA GLN A 273 -2.43 17.59 16.34
C GLN A 273 -1.13 16.86 16.73
N ALA A 274 -0.03 17.25 16.09
CA ALA A 274 1.30 16.82 16.46
C ALA A 274 1.57 17.10 17.94
N GLY A 275 2.23 16.17 18.62
CA GLY A 275 2.47 16.19 20.06
C GLY A 275 1.34 15.63 20.91
N THR A 276 0.15 15.41 20.36
CA THR A 276 -0.95 14.73 21.06
C THR A 276 -0.51 13.34 21.48
N VAL A 277 -0.77 12.96 22.73
CA VAL A 277 -0.61 11.60 23.22
C VAL A 277 -1.98 10.93 23.21
N VAL A 278 -2.15 9.93 22.35
CA VAL A 278 -3.36 9.09 22.29
C VAL A 278 -3.20 7.96 23.30
N SER A 279 -4.07 7.94 24.32
CA SER A 279 -4.10 6.91 25.36
C SER A 279 -5.33 6.02 25.18
N ALA A 280 -5.12 4.71 25.11
CA ALA A 280 -6.22 3.74 25.09
C ALA A 280 -5.83 2.40 25.75
N SER A 281 -6.88 1.67 26.14
CA SER A 281 -6.80 0.34 26.74
C SER A 281 -7.63 -0.63 25.92
N PHE A 282 -7.03 -1.73 25.50
CA PHE A 282 -7.79 -2.90 25.05
C PHE A 282 -8.10 -3.74 26.28
N VAL A 283 -9.38 -4.00 26.52
CA VAL A 283 -9.85 -4.75 27.69
C VAL A 283 -10.67 -5.96 27.26
N ASN A 284 -10.84 -6.93 28.16
CA ASN A 284 -11.51 -8.20 27.90
C ASN A 284 -10.84 -9.02 26.77
N LEU A 285 -9.54 -8.86 26.57
CA LEU A 285 -8.80 -9.65 25.60
C LEU A 285 -8.73 -11.12 26.08
N PRO A 286 -9.02 -12.10 25.21
CA PRO A 286 -9.01 -13.50 25.58
C PRO A 286 -7.58 -14.01 25.85
N ALA A 287 -7.46 -15.00 26.74
CA ALA A 287 -6.17 -15.65 27.01
C ALA A 287 -5.70 -16.57 25.88
N THR A 288 -6.64 -17.13 25.14
CA THR A 288 -6.42 -17.98 23.98
C THR A 288 -7.42 -17.58 22.91
N VAL A 289 -6.96 -17.36 21.68
CA VAL A 289 -7.85 -17.14 20.53
C VAL A 289 -8.02 -18.47 19.81
N ALA A 290 -9.27 -18.89 19.58
CA ALA A 290 -9.53 -20.10 18.82
C ALA A 290 -9.02 -19.89 17.39
N THR A 291 -7.92 -20.54 17.01
CA THR A 291 -7.53 -20.63 15.61
C THR A 291 -8.58 -21.49 14.93
N THR A 292 -9.45 -20.90 14.13
CA THR A 292 -10.30 -21.71 13.26
C THR A 292 -9.36 -22.29 12.21
N PRO A 293 -9.10 -23.61 12.18
CA PRO A 293 -8.31 -24.19 11.10
C PRO A 293 -9.06 -23.91 9.79
N PRO A 294 -8.37 -23.70 8.66
CA PRO A 294 -9.02 -23.80 7.36
C PRO A 294 -9.73 -25.16 7.33
N ALA A 295 -11.05 -25.15 7.15
CA ALA A 295 -11.84 -26.37 7.10
C ALA A 295 -11.35 -27.21 5.91
N GLY A 296 -10.53 -28.23 6.20
CA GLY A 296 -9.94 -29.07 5.16
C GLY A 296 -8.67 -29.82 5.59
N GLY A 297 -8.71 -30.54 6.71
CA GLY A 297 -7.62 -31.44 7.10
C GLY A 297 -7.98 -32.28 8.31
N SER A 298 -8.11 -33.59 8.12
CA SER A 298 -8.37 -34.57 9.19
C SER A 298 -7.27 -34.53 10.28
N PRO A 299 -7.61 -34.80 11.55
CA PRO A 299 -6.64 -34.75 12.64
C PRO A 299 -5.76 -36.00 12.63
N THR A 300 -4.45 -35.84 12.45
CA THR A 300 -3.48 -36.89 12.76
C THR A 300 -2.80 -36.51 14.08
N ALA A 301 -2.87 -37.41 15.06
CA ALA A 301 -2.35 -37.23 16.42
C ALA A 301 -0.83 -36.96 16.47
N PRO A 302 -0.32 -36.28 17.51
CA PRO A 302 1.10 -35.95 17.62
C PRO A 302 1.92 -37.14 18.13
N ALA A 303 3.03 -37.44 17.47
CA ALA A 303 4.10 -38.31 18.00
C ALA A 303 5.12 -37.48 18.80
N PRO A 304 5.78 -38.05 19.82
CA PRO A 304 6.60 -37.29 20.77
C PRO A 304 7.91 -36.81 20.15
N ALA A 305 8.27 -35.56 20.46
CA ALA A 305 9.54 -34.95 20.08
C ALA A 305 10.70 -35.59 20.84
N SER A 306 11.74 -35.98 20.11
CA SER A 306 13.05 -36.32 20.65
C SER A 306 14.11 -35.85 19.67
N GLY A 307 15.05 -35.06 20.19
CA GLY A 307 16.37 -34.86 19.58
C GLY A 307 16.51 -33.58 18.76
N ASN A 308 17.28 -32.66 19.33
CA ASN A 308 17.99 -31.58 18.64
C ASN A 308 18.50 -32.02 17.26
N ASN A 309 18.25 -31.20 16.22
CA ASN A 309 19.25 -30.93 15.20
C ASN A 309 18.92 -29.67 14.38
N MET A 310 19.90 -28.78 14.41
CA MET A 310 20.20 -27.71 13.48
C MET A 310 20.25 -28.23 12.03
N GLN A 311 19.89 -27.37 11.07
CA GLN A 311 20.07 -27.47 9.61
C GLN A 311 19.04 -28.28 8.81
N LEU A 312 18.24 -27.59 7.99
CA LEU A 312 18.52 -27.52 6.54
C LEU A 312 17.79 -26.33 5.89
N VAL A 313 18.55 -25.24 5.74
CA VAL A 313 18.39 -24.29 4.65
C VAL A 313 18.76 -25.01 3.36
N GLY A 314 17.96 -24.85 2.31
CA GLY A 314 18.42 -25.11 0.93
C GLY A 314 17.37 -25.72 0.02
N GLY A 315 16.76 -24.90 -0.84
CA GLY A 315 16.13 -25.39 -2.07
C GLY A 315 14.94 -24.60 -2.60
N VAL A 316 15.10 -23.30 -2.93
CA VAL A 316 14.88 -22.71 -4.27
C VAL A 316 15.61 -21.36 -4.27
N VAL A 317 16.94 -21.38 -4.28
CA VAL A 317 17.75 -20.23 -4.67
C VAL A 317 18.20 -20.52 -6.08
N LEU A 318 17.65 -19.78 -7.04
CA LEU A 318 18.29 -19.35 -8.31
C LEU A 318 17.31 -18.64 -9.28
N GLY A 319 16.15 -18.15 -8.80
CA GLY A 319 15.27 -17.25 -9.58
C GLY A 319 14.79 -15.97 -8.88
N VAL A 320 15.22 -15.74 -7.64
CA VAL A 320 14.61 -14.74 -6.75
C VAL A 320 15.25 -13.34 -6.86
N ALA A 321 16.50 -13.23 -7.32
CA ALA A 321 17.23 -11.97 -7.26
C ALA A 321 16.61 -10.85 -8.12
N ALA A 322 15.98 -11.16 -9.26
CA ALA A 322 15.40 -10.14 -10.13
C ALA A 322 13.89 -10.05 -10.15
N VAL A 323 13.19 -11.09 -9.70
CA VAL A 323 11.81 -10.90 -9.25
C VAL A 323 11.84 -9.97 -8.04
N ALA A 324 12.82 -10.08 -7.14
CA ALA A 324 13.04 -9.11 -6.07
C ALA A 324 13.46 -7.74 -6.62
N ALA A 325 14.48 -7.62 -7.48
CA ALA A 325 14.88 -6.32 -8.03
C ALA A 325 13.77 -5.63 -8.83
N LEU A 326 13.04 -6.35 -9.68
CA LEU A 326 11.91 -5.80 -10.42
C LEU A 326 10.71 -5.52 -9.50
N ALA A 327 10.41 -6.38 -8.52
CA ALA A 327 9.39 -6.08 -7.54
C ALA A 327 9.75 -4.81 -6.77
N LEU A 328 10.98 -4.66 -6.27
CA LEU A 328 11.49 -3.46 -5.60
C LEU A 328 11.39 -2.21 -6.48
N LEU A 329 11.68 -2.35 -7.77
CA LEU A 329 11.62 -1.26 -8.75
C LEU A 329 10.17 -0.89 -9.16
N LEU A 330 9.29 -1.87 -9.38
CA LEU A 330 7.87 -1.67 -9.75
C LEU A 330 6.98 -1.31 -8.55
N TYR A 331 7.45 -1.57 -7.32
CA TYR A 331 6.69 -1.38 -6.09
C TYR A 331 6.24 0.08 -5.82
N PRO A 332 7.06 1.15 -5.96
CA PRO A 332 6.61 2.53 -5.72
C PRO A 332 5.46 2.98 -6.64
N VAL A 333 5.29 2.29 -7.77
CA VAL A 333 4.28 2.57 -8.79
C VAL A 333 2.96 1.87 -8.47
N ILE A 334 3.04 0.59 -8.08
CA ILE A 334 1.89 -0.17 -7.59
C ILE A 334 1.29 0.51 -6.34
N ARG A 335 2.14 1.14 -5.52
CA ARG A 335 1.77 1.97 -4.36
C ARG A 335 0.92 3.19 -4.74
N ARG A 336 1.31 3.98 -5.75
CA ARG A 336 0.51 5.11 -6.24
C ARG A 336 -0.87 4.68 -6.73
N ARG A 337 -0.96 3.55 -7.43
CA ARG A 337 -2.23 3.01 -7.94
C ARG A 337 -3.15 2.52 -6.82
N ARG A 338 -2.63 1.86 -5.79
CA ARG A 338 -3.44 1.44 -4.62
C ARG A 338 -3.89 2.64 -3.77
N ALA A 339 -3.02 3.62 -3.54
CA ALA A 339 -3.36 4.83 -2.82
C ALA A 339 -4.44 5.65 -3.59
N ALA A 340 -4.30 5.80 -4.90
CA ALA A 340 -5.30 6.44 -5.74
C ALA A 340 -6.61 5.65 -5.78
N ALA A 341 -6.59 4.33 -5.92
CA ALA A 341 -7.80 3.50 -5.98
C ALA A 341 -8.57 3.47 -4.65
N MET A 342 -7.89 3.46 -3.50
CA MET A 342 -8.52 3.48 -2.18
C MET A 342 -9.11 4.86 -1.81
N ILE A 343 -8.55 5.95 -2.36
CA ILE A 343 -9.05 7.32 -2.20
C ILE A 343 -10.14 7.66 -3.24
N ALA A 344 -10.06 7.08 -4.44
CA ALA A 344 -10.90 7.42 -5.59
C ALA A 344 -12.01 6.38 -5.88
N GLN A 345 -12.65 5.82 -4.86
CA GLN A 345 -13.79 4.92 -5.03
C GLN A 345 -15.13 5.63 -4.67
N PRO A 346 -15.60 6.60 -5.48
CA PRO A 346 -16.87 7.29 -5.21
C PRO A 346 -18.07 6.35 -5.32
N ALA A 347 -18.01 5.28 -6.13
CA ALA A 347 -19.07 4.27 -6.24
C ALA A 347 -19.19 3.40 -4.98
N ALA A 348 -18.07 2.92 -4.42
CA ALA A 348 -18.09 2.17 -3.16
C ALA A 348 -18.51 3.04 -1.98
N ASN A 349 -18.13 4.33 -1.96
CA ASN A 349 -18.61 5.29 -0.98
C ASN A 349 -20.12 5.54 -1.13
N ARG A 350 -20.62 5.77 -2.36
CA ARG A 350 -22.06 5.98 -2.63
C ARG A 350 -22.90 4.75 -2.28
N ARG A 351 -22.39 3.54 -2.53
CA ARG A 351 -23.03 2.29 -2.11
C ARG A 351 -23.14 2.19 -0.59
N MET A 352 -22.09 2.57 0.13
CA MET A 352 -22.09 2.60 1.59
C MET A 352 -23.07 3.65 2.13
N ASP A 353 -23.11 4.83 1.50
CA ASP A 353 -24.04 5.92 1.85
C ASP A 353 -25.51 5.49 1.62
N LEU A 354 -25.81 4.84 0.48
CA LEU A 354 -27.16 4.33 0.18
C LEU A 354 -27.60 3.23 1.15
N LEU A 355 -26.67 2.38 1.61
CA LEU A 355 -26.97 1.37 2.63
C LEU A 355 -27.24 2.02 3.99
N GLN A 356 -26.53 3.09 4.33
CA GLN A 356 -26.78 3.86 5.54
C GLN A 356 -28.12 4.61 5.46
N GLU A 357 -28.44 5.25 4.33
CA GLU A 357 -29.73 5.91 4.11
C GLU A 357 -30.92 4.93 4.22
N ILE A 358 -30.77 3.67 3.75
CA ILE A 358 -31.79 2.63 3.94
C ILE A 358 -31.91 2.21 5.41
N ALA A 359 -30.79 2.12 6.13
CA ALA A 359 -30.80 1.76 7.55
C ALA A 359 -31.47 2.86 8.40
N ASP A 360 -31.13 4.13 8.16
CA ASP A 360 -31.72 5.28 8.85
C ASP A 360 -33.24 5.38 8.55
N LEU A 361 -33.65 5.10 7.31
CA LEU A 361 -35.07 5.05 6.92
C LEU A 361 -35.82 3.88 7.59
N ASP A 362 -35.18 2.72 7.76
CA ASP A 362 -35.73 1.57 8.48
C ASP A 362 -35.92 1.94 9.98
N ASP A 363 -34.96 2.64 10.59
CA ASP A 363 -35.05 3.12 11.98
C ASP A 363 -36.17 4.17 12.16
N GLU A 364 -36.31 5.13 11.24
CA GLU A 364 -37.38 6.15 11.29
C GLU A 364 -38.79 5.55 11.16
N PHE A 365 -38.94 4.47 10.38
CA PHE A 365 -40.21 3.73 10.29
C PHE A 365 -40.52 2.94 11.56
N GLU A 366 -39.52 2.29 12.17
CA GLU A 366 -39.68 1.60 13.46
C GLU A 366 -40.06 2.55 14.59
N GLU A 367 -39.53 3.77 14.57
CA GLU A 367 -39.90 4.85 15.49
C GLU A 367 -41.25 5.54 15.14
N LYS A 368 -41.95 5.07 14.10
CA LYS A 368 -43.24 5.59 13.59
C LYS A 368 -43.21 7.07 13.21
N LYS A 369 -42.04 7.57 12.80
CA LYS A 369 -41.86 8.97 12.38
C LYS A 369 -42.33 9.21 10.94
N ILE A 370 -42.40 8.15 10.13
CA ILE A 370 -42.85 8.19 8.74
C ILE A 370 -44.01 7.21 8.49
N SER A 371 -44.83 7.49 7.47
CA SER A 371 -45.96 6.64 7.12
C SER A 371 -45.51 5.38 6.36
N GLU A 372 -46.26 4.27 6.46
CA GLU A 372 -45.91 3.02 5.78
C GLU A 372 -45.87 3.14 4.25
N GLU A 373 -46.72 4.01 3.69
CA GLU A 373 -46.75 4.29 2.24
C GLU A 373 -45.47 5.02 1.79
N GLU A 374 -45.05 6.02 2.56
CA GLU A 374 -43.85 6.82 2.32
C GLU A 374 -42.56 6.00 2.51
N TYR A 375 -42.51 5.19 3.57
CA TYR A 375 -41.44 4.24 3.82
C TYR A 375 -41.23 3.27 2.64
N LYS A 376 -42.32 2.66 2.14
CA LYS A 376 -42.23 1.70 1.04
C LYS A 376 -41.77 2.34 -0.27
N ALA A 377 -42.24 3.56 -0.56
CA ALA A 377 -41.85 4.29 -1.76
C ALA A 377 -40.36 4.67 -1.73
N GLU A 378 -39.90 5.25 -0.62
CA GLU A 378 -38.53 5.75 -0.50
C GLU A 378 -37.51 4.60 -0.45
N ARG A 379 -37.84 3.53 0.26
CA ARG A 379 -37.00 2.33 0.31
C ARG A 379 -36.88 1.62 -1.03
N ALA A 380 -37.94 1.61 -1.84
CA ALA A 380 -37.90 1.05 -3.18
C ALA A 380 -36.98 1.87 -4.10
N ARG A 381 -36.99 3.21 -3.97
CA ARG A 381 -36.11 4.10 -4.73
C ARG A 381 -34.63 3.87 -4.39
N LEU A 382 -34.29 3.87 -3.10
CA LEU A 382 -32.91 3.68 -2.63
C LEU A 382 -32.35 2.30 -3.03
N LYS A 383 -33.19 1.26 -2.99
CA LYS A 383 -32.82 -0.08 -3.46
C LYS A 383 -32.60 -0.15 -4.97
N ALA A 384 -33.39 0.57 -5.77
CA ALA A 384 -33.21 0.61 -7.22
C ALA A 384 -31.89 1.30 -7.58
N GLU A 385 -31.56 2.42 -6.93
CA GLU A 385 -30.29 3.14 -7.12
C GLU A 385 -29.08 2.27 -6.73
N LEU A 386 -29.20 1.51 -5.63
CA LEU A 386 -28.17 0.56 -5.20
C LEU A 386 -27.96 -0.59 -6.20
N LEU A 387 -29.03 -1.03 -6.88
CA LEU A 387 -28.97 -2.09 -7.89
C LEU A 387 -28.32 -1.61 -9.19
N GLU A 388 -28.64 -0.39 -9.64
CA GLU A 388 -27.98 0.24 -10.80
C GLU A 388 -26.48 0.43 -10.54
N LEU A 389 -26.10 0.86 -9.33
CA LEU A 389 -24.70 0.98 -8.95
C LEU A 389 -23.98 -0.38 -9.05
N SER A 390 -24.61 -1.46 -8.57
CA SER A 390 -24.01 -2.81 -8.59
C SER A 390 -23.81 -3.37 -10.00
N GLN A 391 -24.66 -3.01 -10.96
CA GLN A 391 -24.53 -3.45 -12.35
C GLN A 391 -23.44 -2.68 -13.11
N SER A 392 -23.24 -1.40 -12.77
CA SER A 392 -22.15 -0.58 -13.33
C SER A 392 -20.75 -0.93 -12.83
N GLU A 393 -20.65 -1.71 -11.73
CA GLU A 393 -19.39 -2.21 -11.18
C GLU A 393 -18.94 -3.55 -11.81
N GLU A 394 -19.84 -4.25 -12.53
CA GLU A 394 -19.58 -5.57 -13.14
C GLU A 394 -19.32 -5.52 -14.67
N GLU A 395 -19.57 -4.39 -15.33
CA GLU A 395 -19.13 -4.08 -16.71
C GLU A 395 -17.74 -3.42 -16.74
#